data_AF-A0A1G3X1L7-F1
#
_entry.id   AF-A0A1G3X1L7-F1
#
_cell.length_a   1.000
_cell.length_b   1.000
_cell.length_c   1.000
_cell.angle_alpha   90.00
_cell.angle_beta   90.00
_cell.angle_gamma   90.00
#
_symmetry.space_group_name_H-M   'P 1'
#
loop_
_entity.id
_entity.type
_entity.pdbx_description
1 polymer ?
#
loop_
_entity_poly.entity_id
_entity_poly.type
_entity_poly.pdbx_seq_one_letter_code
_entity_poly.pdbx_strand_id
1 'polypeptide(L)'
;MKRILFYLAVILLSICLGVILDKMNPKFQPKLLTVDTEYSYLMKEESIATFSLYVNDLSHDIINETMILRIILEDSEKEDLIELTLYEIDLGHTEVYLNEVFTRVFFRFLVPHLSEDWIFDDAMLRIELTDHTEINLRLGRVTFLKSFEQETLVDWQSLDGFKRTNDLRSRLGEIRLTYIGLLKPITQIEIGTHVNLSFQMIEDTLTIHIPNDDYLLYDVPLRLHFDDGTTFTMPNFMYIVDYQILKESGPMINVYQLD
;
A
#
# COMPACT_ATOMS: atom_id res chain seq x y z
N MET A 1 -46.01 -7.19 -49.98
CA MET A 1 -46.18 -6.29 -48.80
C MET A 1 -45.86 -6.95 -47.46
N LYS A 2 -46.51 -8.05 -47.04
CA LYS A 2 -46.26 -8.67 -45.72
C LYS A 2 -44.80 -9.03 -45.44
N ARG A 3 -44.07 -9.56 -46.43
CA ARG A 3 -42.63 -9.88 -46.30
C ARG A 3 -41.75 -8.64 -46.14
N ILE A 4 -42.05 -7.57 -46.88
CA ILE A 4 -41.34 -6.28 -46.78
C ILE A 4 -41.57 -5.65 -45.41
N LEU A 5 -42.81 -5.71 -44.90
CA LEU A 5 -43.16 -5.22 -43.57
C LEU A 5 -42.44 -6.02 -42.46
N PHE A 6 -42.29 -7.33 -42.65
CA PHE A 6 -41.54 -8.19 -41.75
C PHE A 6 -40.05 -7.82 -41.72
N TYR A 7 -39.42 -7.63 -42.89
CA TYR A 7 -38.02 -7.21 -42.95
C TYR A 7 -37.80 -5.85 -42.31
N LEU A 8 -38.68 -4.88 -42.54
CA LEU A 8 -38.64 -3.57 -41.87
C LEU A 8 -38.77 -3.69 -40.35
N ALA A 9 -39.68 -4.54 -39.87
CA ALA A 9 -39.85 -4.78 -38.43
C ALA A 9 -38.61 -5.42 -37.79
N VAL A 10 -37.98 -6.38 -38.47
CA VAL A 10 -36.74 -7.01 -37.98
C VAL A 10 -35.59 -6.01 -37.93
N ILE A 11 -35.41 -5.19 -38.98
CA ILE A 11 -34.38 -4.14 -39.00
C ILE A 11 -34.61 -3.14 -37.86
N LEU A 12 -35.85 -2.68 -37.67
CA LEU A 12 -36.20 -1.76 -36.59
C LEU A 12 -35.91 -2.38 -35.21
N LEU A 13 -36.25 -3.66 -35.03
CA LEU A 13 -35.99 -4.39 -33.79
C LEU A 13 -34.48 -4.51 -33.52
N SER A 14 -33.67 -4.82 -34.54
CA SER A 14 -32.22 -4.89 -34.43
C SER A 14 -31.59 -3.54 -34.09
N ILE A 15 -32.07 -2.45 -34.68
CA ILE A 15 -31.61 -1.09 -34.36
C ILE A 15 -31.99 -0.74 -32.91
N CYS A 16 -33.23 -1.01 -32.48
CA CYS A 16 -33.65 -0.80 -31.10
C CYS A 16 -32.81 -1.63 -30.12
N LEU A 17 -32.52 -2.90 -30.43
CA LEU A 17 -31.68 -3.75 -29.60
C LEU A 17 -30.26 -3.19 -29.50
N GLY A 18 -29.69 -2.72 -30.61
CA GLY A 18 -28.38 -2.07 -30.63
C GLY A 18 -28.32 -0.81 -29.77
N VAL A 19 -29.35 0.04 -29.82
CA VAL A 19 -29.45 1.25 -28.97
C VAL A 19 -29.64 0.90 -27.49
N ILE A 20 -30.41 -0.15 -27.19
CA ILE A 20 -30.57 -0.64 -25.81
C ILE A 20 -29.25 -1.17 -25.28
N LEU A 21 -28.52 -1.98 -26.06
CA LEU A 21 -27.21 -2.51 -25.68
C LEU A 21 -26.19 -1.39 -25.45
N ASP A 22 -26.16 -0.39 -26.32
CA ASP A 22 -25.29 0.79 -26.18
C ASP A 22 -25.59 1.59 -24.91
N LYS A 23 -26.88 1.78 -24.59
CA LYS A 23 -27.32 2.45 -23.35
C LYS A 23 -27.18 1.61 -22.08
N MET A 24 -27.11 0.28 -22.22
CA MET A 24 -26.94 -0.64 -21.10
C MET A 24 -25.47 -0.83 -20.72
N ASN A 25 -24.53 -0.52 -21.61
CA ASN A 25 -23.13 -0.48 -21.24
C ASN A 25 -22.92 0.71 -20.29
N PRO A 26 -22.50 0.48 -19.03
CA PRO A 26 -22.12 1.59 -18.17
C PRO A 26 -21.03 2.38 -18.89
N LYS A 27 -21.17 3.71 -18.90
CA LYS A 27 -20.11 4.57 -19.43
C LYS A 27 -18.84 4.22 -18.67
N PHE A 28 -17.80 3.86 -19.41
CA PHE A 28 -16.47 3.68 -18.83
C PHE A 28 -16.11 4.98 -18.11
N GLN A 29 -15.84 4.87 -16.81
CA GLN A 29 -15.42 5.99 -15.99
C GLN A 29 -14.05 5.61 -15.41
N PRO A 30 -12.98 6.35 -15.78
CA PRO A 30 -11.68 6.22 -15.16
C PRO A 30 -11.80 6.36 -13.63
N LYS A 31 -11.20 5.41 -12.91
CA LYS A 31 -11.20 5.34 -11.46
C LYS A 31 -9.83 4.91 -10.97
N LEU A 32 -9.51 5.45 -9.80
CA LEU A 32 -8.35 5.07 -9.03
C LEU A 32 -8.83 4.60 -7.66
N LEU A 33 -8.21 3.54 -7.15
CA LEU A 33 -8.41 3.06 -5.80
C LEU A 33 -7.09 3.10 -5.03
N THR A 34 -7.19 3.43 -3.75
CA THR A 34 -6.14 3.18 -2.77
C THR A 34 -6.70 2.31 -1.66
N VAL A 35 -5.81 1.68 -0.91
CA VAL A 35 -6.19 0.87 0.25
C VAL A 35 -5.39 1.34 1.45
N ASP A 36 -6.09 1.66 2.54
CA ASP A 36 -5.46 2.13 3.77
C ASP A 36 -4.42 1.10 4.26
N THR A 37 -3.15 1.47 4.16
CA THR A 37 -1.99 0.62 4.43
C THR A 37 -1.05 1.35 5.37
N GLU A 38 -0.43 0.62 6.29
CA GLU A 38 0.68 1.12 7.10
C GLU A 38 1.99 0.84 6.37
N TYR A 39 2.45 1.85 5.63
CA TYR A 39 3.73 1.86 4.97
C TYR A 39 4.81 2.27 5.97
N SER A 40 5.88 1.50 6.05
CA SER A 40 7.02 1.82 6.91
C SER A 40 8.31 1.54 6.18
N TYR A 41 9.20 2.52 6.12
CA TYR A 41 10.46 2.42 5.38
C TYR A 41 11.63 2.86 6.24
N LEU A 42 12.76 2.18 6.07
CA LEU A 42 14.03 2.65 6.62
C LEU A 42 14.67 3.68 5.71
N MET A 43 15.15 4.76 6.31
CA MET A 43 15.96 5.77 5.63
C MET A 43 17.42 5.28 5.58
N LYS A 44 17.78 4.63 4.47
CA LYS A 44 19.18 4.34 4.08
C LYS A 44 19.48 4.98 2.73
N GLU A 45 20.76 5.09 2.39
CA GLU A 45 21.16 5.48 1.04
C GLU A 45 20.47 4.57 0.01
N GLU A 46 19.89 5.19 -1.04
CA GLU A 46 19.19 4.51 -2.14
C GLU A 46 17.93 3.71 -1.73
N SER A 47 17.34 3.97 -0.57
CA SER A 47 16.07 3.32 -0.19
C SER A 47 14.92 3.81 -1.07
N ILE A 48 14.03 2.88 -1.46
CA ILE A 48 12.87 3.14 -2.30
C ILE A 48 11.59 2.90 -1.49
N ALA A 49 10.74 3.91 -1.39
CA ALA A 49 9.39 3.79 -0.87
C ALA A 49 8.44 3.40 -2.01
N THR A 50 7.48 2.51 -1.76
CA THR A 50 6.56 2.01 -2.80
C THR A 50 5.11 2.09 -2.34
N PHE A 51 4.34 3.00 -2.93
CA PHE A 51 2.90 3.09 -2.70
C PHE A 51 2.14 2.36 -3.80
N SER A 52 1.12 1.60 -3.40
CA SER A 52 0.29 0.82 -4.33
C SER A 52 -1.02 1.52 -4.60
N LEU A 53 -1.26 1.85 -5.87
CA LEU A 53 -2.53 2.36 -6.37
C LEU A 53 -3.16 1.32 -7.30
N TYR A 54 -4.44 1.45 -7.59
CA TYR A 54 -5.16 0.56 -8.48
C TYR A 54 -5.97 1.38 -9.48
N VAL A 55 -5.75 1.20 -10.77
CA VAL A 55 -6.47 1.97 -11.81
C VAL A 55 -7.20 1.05 -12.78
N ASN A 56 -8.38 1.48 -13.22
CA ASN A 56 -9.13 0.78 -14.27
C ASN A 56 -8.84 1.35 -15.68
N ASP A 57 -8.06 2.43 -15.78
CA ASP A 57 -7.59 3.04 -17.02
C ASP A 57 -6.07 3.26 -16.99
N LEU A 58 -5.35 2.52 -17.83
CA LEU A 58 -3.89 2.64 -17.98
C LEU A 58 -3.48 3.77 -18.94
N SER A 59 -4.42 4.38 -19.65
CA SER A 59 -4.16 5.50 -20.55
C SER A 59 -4.24 6.86 -19.86
N HIS A 60 -4.69 6.90 -18.60
CA HIS A 60 -4.80 8.12 -17.82
C HIS A 60 -3.42 8.71 -17.49
N ASP A 61 -3.31 10.04 -17.50
CA ASP A 61 -2.03 10.76 -17.35
C ASP A 61 -1.32 10.51 -16.02
N ILE A 62 -2.06 10.17 -14.96
CA ILE A 62 -1.49 9.78 -13.65
C ILE A 62 -0.50 8.60 -13.74
N ILE A 63 -0.63 7.73 -14.75
CA ILE A 63 0.27 6.56 -14.93
C ILE A 63 1.49 6.93 -15.80
N ASN A 64 1.48 8.10 -16.43
CA ASN A 64 2.57 8.56 -17.27
C ASN A 64 3.50 9.47 -16.46
N GLU A 65 4.71 8.98 -16.15
CA GLU A 65 5.74 9.72 -15.41
C GLU A 65 6.01 11.12 -15.97
N THR A 66 5.95 11.28 -17.29
CA THR A 66 6.21 12.58 -17.95
C THR A 66 5.12 13.62 -17.74
N MET A 67 3.93 13.19 -17.30
CA MET A 67 2.78 14.07 -17.01
C MET A 67 2.71 14.46 -15.54
N ILE A 68 3.56 13.91 -14.68
CA ILE A 68 3.59 14.24 -13.26
C ILE A 68 4.49 15.45 -13.05
N LEU A 69 3.92 16.53 -12.50
CA LEU A 69 4.65 17.75 -12.20
C LEU A 69 5.35 17.65 -10.84
N ARG A 70 4.62 17.25 -9.80
CA ARG A 70 5.17 17.03 -8.45
C ARG A 70 4.28 16.10 -7.64
N ILE A 71 4.88 15.46 -6.63
CA ILE A 71 4.18 14.59 -5.69
C ILE A 71 4.53 15.03 -4.27
N ILE A 72 3.52 15.26 -3.45
CA ILE A 72 3.66 15.69 -2.07
C ILE A 72 2.96 14.67 -1.18
N LEU A 73 3.69 14.20 -0.17
CA LEU A 73 3.12 13.45 0.94
C LEU A 73 2.87 14.42 2.10
N GLU A 74 1.67 14.44 2.63
CA GLU A 74 1.28 15.31 3.74
C GLU A 74 0.42 14.53 4.76
N ASP A 75 0.44 14.96 6.01
CA ASP A 75 -0.47 14.46 7.04
C ASP A 75 -1.75 15.31 6.98
N SER A 76 -2.93 14.68 6.97
CA SER A 76 -4.19 15.42 6.84
C SER A 76 -4.50 16.32 8.06
N GLU A 77 -3.90 16.02 9.22
CA GLU A 77 -4.16 16.70 10.50
C GLU A 77 -3.00 17.60 10.94
N LYS A 78 -1.81 17.47 10.33
CA LYS A 78 -0.60 18.23 10.69
C LYS A 78 -0.12 19.09 9.52
N GLU A 79 0.74 20.06 9.82
CA GLU A 79 1.41 20.88 8.77
C GLU A 79 2.64 20.17 8.16
N ASP A 80 2.90 18.91 8.55
CA ASP A 80 4.03 18.13 8.07
C ASP A 80 3.79 17.72 6.61
N LEU A 81 4.69 18.13 5.72
CA LEU A 81 4.67 17.80 4.31
C LEU A 81 6.07 17.49 3.80
N ILE A 82 6.14 16.64 2.78
CA ILE A 82 7.37 16.30 2.10
C ILE A 82 7.13 16.11 0.61
N GLU A 83 7.95 16.76 -0.20
CA GLU A 83 7.96 16.52 -1.64
C GLU A 83 8.74 15.23 -1.92
N LEU A 84 8.12 14.31 -2.66
CA LEU A 84 8.68 13.02 -3.00
C LEU A 84 9.22 13.03 -4.42
N THR A 85 10.44 12.51 -4.59
CA THR A 85 11.04 12.30 -5.91
C THR A 85 10.58 10.96 -6.46
N LEU A 86 9.73 10.99 -7.49
CA LEU A 86 9.33 9.80 -8.23
C LEU A 86 10.56 9.19 -8.92
N TYR A 87 10.78 7.90 -8.67
CA TYR A 87 11.84 7.11 -9.27
C TYR A 87 11.33 6.38 -10.52
N GLU A 88 10.22 5.64 -10.39
CA GLU A 88 9.57 4.94 -11.50
C GLU A 88 8.12 4.59 -11.16
N ILE A 89 7.33 4.26 -12.18
CA ILE A 89 5.99 3.69 -12.08
C ILE A 89 5.98 2.28 -12.68
N ASP A 90 5.75 1.28 -11.83
CA ASP A 90 5.72 -0.13 -12.24
C ASP A 90 4.30 -0.69 -12.28
N LEU A 91 4.02 -1.57 -13.24
CA LEU A 91 2.74 -2.28 -13.33
C LEU A 91 2.80 -3.63 -12.59
N GLY A 92 1.77 -3.88 -11.79
CA GLY A 92 1.55 -5.12 -11.07
C GLY A 92 0.49 -6.03 -11.72
N HIS A 93 -0.09 -6.90 -10.90
CA HIS A 93 -1.18 -7.78 -11.32
C HIS A 93 -2.53 -7.04 -11.37
N THR A 94 -3.52 -7.69 -11.98
CA THR A 94 -4.90 -7.20 -12.05
C THR A 94 -5.78 -7.85 -10.99
N GLU A 95 -6.69 -7.07 -10.42
CA GLU A 95 -7.70 -7.50 -9.46
C GLU A 95 -9.10 -7.06 -9.89
N VAL A 96 -10.14 -7.72 -9.37
CA VAL A 96 -11.53 -7.35 -9.63
C VAL A 96 -12.13 -6.73 -8.38
N TYR A 97 -12.71 -5.54 -8.53
CA TYR A 97 -13.43 -4.84 -7.47
C TYR A 97 -14.76 -4.31 -8.01
N LEU A 98 -15.87 -4.64 -7.34
CA LEU A 98 -17.24 -4.25 -7.75
C LEU A 98 -17.56 -4.50 -9.24
N ASN A 99 -17.10 -5.64 -9.79
CA ASN A 99 -17.23 -6.05 -11.19
C ASN A 99 -16.41 -5.23 -12.21
N GLU A 100 -15.50 -4.38 -11.76
CA GLU A 100 -14.52 -3.66 -12.59
C GLU A 100 -13.12 -4.27 -12.39
N VAL A 101 -12.32 -4.24 -13.46
CA VAL A 101 -10.93 -4.73 -13.43
C VAL A 101 -10.01 -3.56 -13.15
N PHE A 102 -9.16 -3.71 -12.16
CA PHE A 102 -8.15 -2.74 -11.80
C PHE A 102 -6.75 -3.35 -11.95
N THR A 103 -5.83 -2.60 -12.51
CA THR A 103 -4.40 -2.94 -12.53
C THR A 103 -3.74 -2.28 -11.34
N ARG A 104 -3.00 -3.06 -10.54
CA ARG A 104 -2.15 -2.52 -9.48
C ARG A 104 -0.99 -1.76 -10.13
N VAL A 105 -0.70 -0.58 -9.62
CA VAL A 105 0.40 0.28 -10.06
C VAL A 105 1.23 0.66 -8.84
N PHE A 106 2.54 0.48 -8.95
CA PHE A 106 3.51 0.77 -7.91
C PHE A 106 4.19 2.09 -8.20
N PHE A 107 3.89 3.10 -7.38
CA PHE A 107 4.60 4.36 -7.41
C PHE A 107 5.81 4.25 -6.51
N ARG A 108 7.00 4.32 -7.10
CA ARG A 108 8.27 4.16 -6.39
C ARG A 108 8.95 5.50 -6.24
N PHE A 109 9.39 5.80 -5.03
CA PHE A 109 9.97 7.08 -4.66
C PHE A 109 11.33 6.88 -4.01
N LEU A 110 12.26 7.79 -4.31
CA LEU A 110 13.49 7.87 -3.52
C LEU A 110 13.13 8.33 -2.10
N VAL A 111 13.50 7.54 -1.10
CA VAL A 111 13.27 7.90 0.30
C VAL A 111 14.14 9.12 0.64
N PRO A 112 13.54 10.22 1.12
CA PRO A 112 14.29 11.41 1.49
C PRO A 112 15.16 11.15 2.72
N HIS A 113 16.32 11.79 2.79
CA HIS A 113 17.19 11.71 3.96
C HIS A 113 16.71 12.69 5.03
N LEU A 114 16.05 12.18 6.08
CA LEU A 114 15.53 12.98 7.19
C LEU A 114 16.40 12.80 8.43
N SER A 115 16.49 13.86 9.24
CA SER A 115 17.33 13.87 10.45
C SER A 115 16.76 13.00 11.59
N GLU A 116 15.45 12.81 11.58
CA GLU A 116 14.65 12.15 12.61
C GLU A 116 13.57 11.27 11.97
N ASP A 117 12.89 10.46 12.79
CA ASP A 117 11.76 9.67 12.33
C ASP A 117 10.60 10.59 11.95
N TRP A 118 9.95 10.31 10.82
CA TRP A 118 8.77 11.04 10.37
C TRP A 118 7.57 10.10 10.33
N ILE A 119 6.47 10.53 10.92
CA ILE A 119 5.25 9.74 11.10
C ILE A 119 4.05 10.56 10.60
N PHE A 120 3.45 10.07 9.52
CA PHE A 120 2.20 10.56 8.95
C PHE A 120 1.08 9.62 9.37
N ASP A 121 0.25 10.04 10.32
CA ASP A 121 -0.79 9.19 10.94
C ASP A 121 -2.01 9.04 10.03
N ASP A 122 -2.30 10.07 9.23
CA ASP A 122 -3.27 10.04 8.14
C ASP A 122 -2.64 10.61 6.87
N ALA A 123 -1.86 9.76 6.21
CA ALA A 123 -1.05 10.09 5.06
C ALA A 123 -1.89 10.31 3.80
N MET A 124 -1.74 11.50 3.21
CA MET A 124 -2.31 11.90 1.93
C MET A 124 -1.20 12.10 0.90
N LEU A 125 -1.38 11.53 -0.29
CA LEU A 125 -0.52 11.70 -1.45
C LEU A 125 -1.20 12.65 -2.43
N ARG A 126 -0.70 13.88 -2.51
CA ARG A 126 -1.10 14.86 -3.52
C ARG A 126 -0.22 14.72 -4.75
N ILE A 127 -0.83 14.39 -5.88
CA ILE A 127 -0.17 14.33 -7.19
C ILE A 127 -0.68 15.51 -8.01
N GLU A 128 0.22 16.38 -8.44
CA GLU A 128 -0.08 17.44 -9.40
C GLU A 128 0.43 17.03 -10.79
N LEU A 129 -0.45 17.10 -11.78
CA LEU A 129 -0.14 16.84 -13.18
C LEU A 129 0.35 18.11 -13.90
N THR A 130 0.95 17.95 -15.07
CA THR A 130 1.50 19.06 -15.88
C THR A 130 0.45 20.07 -16.35
N ASP A 131 -0.82 19.70 -16.36
CA ASP A 131 -1.96 20.60 -16.64
C ASP A 131 -2.50 21.30 -15.37
N HIS A 132 -1.83 21.12 -14.23
CA HIS A 132 -2.21 21.60 -12.89
C HIS A 132 -3.45 20.92 -12.29
N THR A 133 -3.87 19.77 -12.83
CA THR A 133 -4.87 18.92 -12.16
C THR A 133 -4.25 18.32 -10.90
N GLU A 134 -4.93 18.48 -9.76
CA GLU A 134 -4.50 17.93 -8.48
C GLU A 134 -5.36 16.72 -8.08
N ILE A 135 -4.70 15.63 -7.70
CA ILE A 135 -5.33 14.39 -7.25
C ILE A 135 -4.82 14.12 -5.83
N ASN A 136 -5.74 14.11 -4.86
CA ASN A 136 -5.43 13.87 -3.44
C ASN A 136 -5.87 12.47 -3.04
N LEU A 137 -4.90 11.63 -2.67
CA LEU A 137 -5.11 10.20 -2.43
C LEU A 137 -4.76 9.83 -1.00
N ARG A 138 -5.70 9.25 -0.26
CA ARG A 138 -5.43 8.67 1.05
C ARG A 138 -4.62 7.38 0.92
N LEU A 139 -3.54 7.26 1.68
CA LEU A 139 -2.68 6.07 1.70
C LEU A 139 -2.85 5.23 2.98
N GLY A 140 -3.26 5.85 4.08
CA GLY A 140 -3.30 5.24 5.40
C GLY A 140 -2.23 5.85 6.30
N ARG A 141 -1.24 5.06 6.73
CA ARG A 141 -0.12 5.54 7.56
C ARG A 141 1.19 5.43 6.79
N VAL A 142 2.05 6.43 6.91
CA VAL A 142 3.41 6.37 6.33
C VAL A 142 4.42 6.73 7.41
N THR A 143 5.42 5.88 7.58
CA THR A 143 6.53 6.12 8.51
C THR A 143 7.87 6.01 7.79
N PHE A 144 8.72 7.01 7.98
CA PHE A 144 10.12 6.97 7.59
C PHE A 144 10.96 6.89 8.86
N LEU A 145 11.62 5.75 9.04
CA LEU A 145 12.36 5.43 10.25
C LEU A 145 13.85 5.56 10.00
N LYS A 146 14.55 6.19 10.93
CA LYS A 146 16.01 6.29 10.87
C LYS A 146 16.63 4.90 10.96
N SER A 147 17.56 4.63 10.04
CA SER A 147 18.41 3.46 10.16
C SER A 147 19.54 3.74 11.15
N PHE A 148 19.76 2.81 12.08
CA PHE A 148 20.91 2.79 12.96
C PHE A 148 21.97 1.84 12.38
N GLU A 149 23.26 2.16 12.57
CA GLU A 149 24.34 1.25 12.18
C GLU A 149 24.19 -0.08 12.93
N GLN A 150 24.25 -1.18 12.18
CA GLN A 150 24.05 -2.52 12.71
C GLN A 150 25.36 -3.03 13.31
N GLU A 151 25.58 -2.83 14.61
CA GLU A 151 26.31 -3.86 15.35
C GLU A 151 25.44 -5.14 15.31
N THR A 152 26.06 -6.30 15.09
CA THR A 152 25.34 -7.58 15.05
C THR A 152 24.85 -7.95 16.45
N LEU A 153 23.76 -7.34 16.89
CA LEU A 153 23.15 -7.54 18.22
C LEU A 153 22.28 -8.80 18.28
N VAL A 154 21.80 -9.25 17.12
CA VAL A 154 20.97 -10.43 16.94
C VAL A 154 21.51 -11.28 15.80
N ASP A 155 21.90 -12.51 16.10
CA ASP A 155 22.23 -13.53 15.10
C ASP A 155 20.97 -14.37 14.84
N TRP A 156 20.34 -14.18 13.68
CA TRP A 156 19.01 -14.73 13.36
C TRP A 156 19.04 -15.74 12.22
N GLN A 157 18.12 -16.70 12.28
CA GLN A 157 18.00 -17.80 11.30
C GLN A 157 16.78 -17.64 10.39
N SER A 158 15.63 -17.28 10.95
CA SER A 158 14.39 -17.13 10.19
C SER A 158 13.52 -16.01 10.76
N LEU A 159 12.71 -15.45 9.88
CA LEU A 159 11.79 -14.36 10.15
C LEU A 159 10.49 -14.66 9.40
N ASP A 160 9.44 -14.95 10.14
CA ASP A 160 8.15 -15.40 9.60
C ASP A 160 7.03 -14.49 10.09
N GLY A 161 6.01 -14.27 9.26
CA GLY A 161 4.84 -13.48 9.62
C GLY A 161 3.54 -14.26 9.42
N PHE A 162 2.59 -14.03 10.32
CA PHE A 162 1.32 -14.76 10.36
C PHE A 162 0.15 -13.80 10.47
N LYS A 163 -0.89 -14.04 9.67
CA LYS A 163 -2.21 -13.40 9.84
C LYS A 163 -2.86 -13.92 11.14
N ARG A 164 -3.76 -13.13 11.71
CA ARG A 164 -4.63 -13.61 12.79
C ARG A 164 -5.57 -14.69 12.25
N THR A 165 -5.98 -15.63 13.10
CA THR A 165 -6.94 -16.67 12.71
C THR A 165 -8.24 -16.02 12.20
N ASN A 166 -8.67 -16.44 11.00
CA ASN A 166 -9.86 -15.91 10.30
C ASN A 166 -9.78 -14.45 9.83
N ASP A 167 -8.61 -13.80 9.89
CA ASP A 167 -8.43 -12.51 9.24
C ASP A 167 -8.09 -12.73 7.77
N LEU A 168 -8.97 -12.26 6.89
CA LEU A 168 -8.74 -12.33 5.46
C LEU A 168 -7.77 -11.25 5.00
N ARG A 169 -7.75 -10.09 5.66
CA ARG A 169 -6.95 -8.94 5.23
C ARG A 169 -5.47 -9.28 5.15
N SER A 170 -4.74 -8.62 4.26
CA SER A 170 -3.28 -8.66 4.25
C SER A 170 -2.71 -7.86 5.42
N ARG A 171 -2.89 -8.37 6.63
CA ARG A 171 -2.46 -7.75 7.88
C ARG A 171 -1.79 -8.77 8.80
N LEU A 172 -0.60 -8.44 9.25
CA LEU A 172 0.14 -9.21 10.24
C LEU A 172 -0.57 -9.19 11.59
N GLY A 173 -0.72 -10.37 12.18
CA GLY A 173 -1.10 -10.55 13.57
C GLY A 173 0.08 -10.92 14.47
N GLU A 174 1.08 -11.59 13.90
CA GLU A 174 2.23 -12.10 14.62
C GLU A 174 3.47 -12.14 13.73
N ILE A 175 4.63 -11.86 14.31
CA ILE A 175 5.95 -12.12 13.72
C ILE A 175 6.70 -13.08 14.62
N ARG A 176 7.37 -14.07 14.04
CA ARG A 176 8.27 -14.99 14.72
C ARG A 176 9.68 -14.81 14.19
N LEU A 177 10.61 -14.57 15.09
CA LEU A 177 12.04 -14.45 14.82
C LEU A 177 12.76 -15.58 15.55
N THR A 178 13.33 -16.52 14.80
CA THR A 178 14.20 -17.56 15.37
C THR A 178 15.65 -17.08 15.35
N TYR A 179 16.32 -17.12 16.50
CA TYR A 179 17.67 -16.62 16.68
C TYR A 179 18.63 -17.68 17.21
N ILE A 180 19.90 -17.59 16.81
CA ILE A 180 20.99 -18.42 17.35
C ILE A 180 21.41 -17.88 18.70
N GLY A 181 21.49 -16.56 18.82
CA GLY A 181 21.90 -15.88 20.03
C GLY A 181 21.46 -14.43 20.06
N LEU A 182 21.14 -13.97 21.25
CA LEU A 182 20.92 -12.58 21.59
C LEU A 182 22.11 -12.11 22.42
N LEU A 183 22.80 -11.06 21.99
CA LEU A 183 23.90 -10.50 22.77
C LEU A 183 23.40 -9.78 24.02
N LYS A 184 22.17 -9.26 23.98
CA LYS A 184 21.57 -8.43 25.04
C LYS A 184 20.05 -8.70 25.18
N PRO A 185 19.46 -8.47 26.36
CA PRO A 185 18.02 -8.57 26.56
C PRO A 185 17.25 -7.50 25.78
N ILE A 186 16.17 -7.91 25.10
CA ILE A 186 15.24 -7.00 24.44
C ILE A 186 14.31 -6.39 25.48
N THR A 187 14.17 -5.07 25.48
CA THR A 187 13.28 -4.31 26.39
C THR A 187 12.03 -3.79 25.68
N GLN A 188 12.14 -3.47 24.40
CA GLN A 188 11.06 -2.89 23.61
C GLN A 188 11.16 -3.29 22.14
N ILE A 189 10.01 -3.43 21.49
CA ILE A 189 9.89 -3.79 20.09
C ILE A 189 8.94 -2.81 19.41
N GLU A 190 9.28 -2.38 18.20
CA GLU A 190 8.50 -1.45 17.40
C GLU A 190 8.40 -1.88 15.94
N ILE A 191 7.24 -1.57 15.34
CA ILE A 191 6.95 -1.77 13.92
C ILE A 191 6.09 -0.58 13.46
N GLY A 192 6.57 0.19 12.48
CA GLY A 192 5.84 1.36 11.98
C GLY A 192 5.45 2.32 13.11
N THR A 193 4.15 2.55 13.25
CA THR A 193 3.55 3.41 14.30
C THR A 193 3.32 2.67 15.63
N HIS A 194 3.43 1.35 15.65
CA HIS A 194 3.23 0.55 16.84
C HIS A 194 4.50 0.49 17.70
N VAL A 195 4.45 1.21 18.83
CA VAL A 195 5.50 1.24 19.85
C VAL A 195 5.14 0.31 21.00
N ASN A 196 6.14 -0.31 21.64
CA ASN A 196 5.97 -1.21 22.79
C ASN A 196 5.06 -2.43 22.50
N LEU A 197 5.34 -3.12 21.40
CA LEU A 197 4.63 -4.35 21.07
C LEU A 197 4.80 -5.43 22.15
N SER A 198 3.75 -6.20 22.39
CA SER A 198 3.82 -7.36 23.29
C SER A 198 4.63 -8.46 22.64
N PHE A 199 5.59 -9.03 23.37
CA PHE A 199 6.39 -10.13 22.86
C PHE A 199 6.66 -11.19 23.94
N GLN A 200 6.98 -12.39 23.48
CA GLN A 200 7.37 -13.52 24.31
C GLN A 200 8.62 -14.17 23.74
N MET A 201 9.56 -14.52 24.62
CA MET A 201 10.75 -15.28 24.25
C MET A 201 10.61 -16.68 24.84
N ILE A 202 10.58 -17.68 23.97
CA ILE A 202 10.55 -19.10 24.34
C ILE A 202 11.71 -19.77 23.63
N GLU A 203 12.68 -20.28 24.39
CA GLU A 203 13.90 -20.90 23.88
C GLU A 203 14.67 -19.96 22.93
N ASP A 204 14.66 -20.25 21.64
CA ASP A 204 15.34 -19.56 20.56
C ASP A 204 14.38 -18.73 19.68
N THR A 205 13.12 -18.59 20.09
CA THR A 205 12.08 -17.95 19.31
C THR A 205 11.50 -16.74 20.04
N LEU A 206 11.62 -15.58 19.40
CA LEU A 206 10.94 -14.35 19.75
C LEU A 206 9.62 -14.26 18.99
N THR A 207 8.51 -14.28 19.71
CA THR A 207 7.16 -14.10 19.15
C THR A 207 6.65 -12.71 19.48
N ILE A 208 6.27 -11.95 18.46
CA ILE A 208 5.85 -10.55 18.55
C ILE A 208 4.39 -10.47 18.15
N HIS A 209 3.53 -9.98 19.04
CA HIS A 209 2.10 -9.86 18.81
C HIS A 209 1.74 -8.45 18.37
N ILE A 210 1.08 -8.34 17.22
CA ILE A 210 0.72 -7.07 16.61
C ILE A 210 -0.77 -6.79 16.88
N PRO A 211 -1.13 -5.60 17.39
CA PRO A 211 -2.53 -5.23 17.66
C PRO A 211 -3.37 -5.15 16.38
N ASN A 212 -4.70 -5.16 16.55
CA ASN A 212 -5.61 -5.07 15.42
C ASN A 212 -5.86 -3.61 15.09
N ASP A 213 -5.61 -3.21 13.86
CA ASP A 213 -5.95 -1.89 13.36
C ASP A 213 -6.65 -2.03 11.99
N ASP A 214 -7.21 -0.91 11.52
CA ASP A 214 -7.91 -0.79 10.25
C ASP A 214 -6.97 -0.36 9.11
N TYR A 215 -5.76 -0.91 9.09
CA TYR A 215 -4.75 -0.72 8.05
C TYR A 215 -4.17 -2.06 7.61
N LEU A 216 -3.83 -2.19 6.32
CA LEU A 216 -3.03 -3.31 5.86
C LEU A 216 -1.61 -3.19 6.43
N LEU A 217 -0.98 -4.32 6.71
CA LEU A 217 0.35 -4.37 7.30
C LEU A 217 1.01 -5.67 6.88
N TYR A 218 1.90 -5.63 5.89
CA TYR A 218 2.48 -6.85 5.30
C TYR A 218 3.96 -6.71 4.91
N ASP A 219 4.49 -5.48 4.85
CA ASP A 219 5.89 -5.17 4.55
C ASP A 219 6.34 -4.02 5.45
N VAL A 220 7.17 -4.34 6.44
CA VAL A 220 7.63 -3.39 7.46
C VAL A 220 8.99 -3.79 8.01
N PRO A 221 9.82 -2.83 8.46
CA PRO A 221 11.01 -3.13 9.23
C PRO A 221 10.64 -3.46 10.68
N LEU A 222 11.54 -4.15 11.37
CA LEU A 222 11.40 -4.49 12.79
C LEU A 222 12.51 -3.81 13.60
N ARG A 223 12.15 -3.03 14.62
CA ARG A 223 13.10 -2.39 15.54
C ARG A 223 13.06 -3.06 16.90
N LEU A 224 14.24 -3.44 17.40
CA LEU A 224 14.47 -4.05 18.70
C LEU A 224 15.32 -3.11 19.53
N HIS A 225 14.86 -2.77 20.73
CA HIS A 225 15.59 -1.95 21.69
C HIS A 225 16.09 -2.82 22.83
N PHE A 226 17.29 -2.55 23.29
CA PHE A 226 17.96 -3.31 24.34
C PHE A 226 18.08 -2.50 25.64
N ASP A 227 18.44 -3.19 26.72
CA ASP A 227 18.55 -2.61 28.07
C ASP A 227 19.63 -1.53 28.23
N ASP A 228 20.65 -1.54 27.38
CA ASP A 228 21.71 -0.53 27.35
C ASP A 228 21.40 0.70 26.48
N GLY A 229 20.18 0.75 25.91
CA GLY A 229 19.73 1.82 25.03
C GLY A 229 20.17 1.70 23.57
N THR A 230 20.83 0.60 23.18
CA THR A 230 21.09 0.32 21.76
C THR A 230 19.84 -0.14 21.04
N THR A 231 19.78 0.14 19.73
CA THR A 231 18.66 -0.24 18.86
C THR A 231 19.20 -1.05 17.68
N PHE A 232 18.64 -2.23 17.46
CA PHE A 232 18.85 -3.02 16.26
C PHE A 232 17.63 -2.88 15.33
N THR A 233 17.90 -2.69 14.05
CA THR A 233 16.84 -2.56 13.04
C THR A 233 17.01 -3.61 11.98
N MET A 234 16.04 -4.51 11.88
CA MET A 234 15.88 -5.39 10.72
C MET A 234 15.27 -4.61 9.56
N PRO A 235 15.82 -4.72 8.34
CA PRO A 235 15.24 -4.12 7.14
C PRO A 235 13.80 -4.57 6.89
N ASN A 236 13.11 -3.80 6.03
CA ASN A 236 11.83 -4.19 5.44
C ASN A 236 11.85 -5.63 4.95
N PHE A 237 10.84 -6.40 5.36
CA PHE A 237 10.62 -7.77 4.94
C PHE A 237 9.16 -7.94 4.54
N MET A 238 8.90 -8.53 3.37
CA MET A 238 7.55 -8.84 2.93
C MET A 238 7.06 -10.12 3.60
N TYR A 239 6.35 -9.97 4.71
CA TYR A 239 5.86 -11.08 5.52
C TYR A 239 4.64 -11.79 4.94
N ILE A 240 3.78 -11.06 4.22
CA ILE A 240 2.57 -11.60 3.61
C ILE A 240 2.55 -11.19 2.14
N VAL A 241 2.38 -12.18 1.26
CA VAL A 241 2.15 -11.96 -0.17
C VAL A 241 0.70 -12.29 -0.48
N ASP A 242 -0.07 -11.26 -0.81
CA ASP A 242 -1.48 -11.40 -1.16
C ASP A 242 -1.76 -10.79 -2.55
N TYR A 243 -2.58 -11.48 -3.32
CA TYR A 243 -2.96 -11.09 -4.69
C TYR A 243 -4.44 -10.70 -4.79
N GLN A 244 -5.20 -10.74 -3.69
CA GLN A 244 -6.63 -10.39 -3.64
C GLN A 244 -6.91 -9.25 -2.65
N ILE A 245 -6.00 -8.27 -2.58
CA ILE A 245 -6.08 -7.12 -1.69
C ILE A 245 -7.43 -6.39 -1.81
N LEU A 246 -7.88 -6.05 -3.02
CA LEU A 246 -9.12 -5.30 -3.22
C LEU A 246 -10.37 -6.08 -2.79
N LYS A 247 -10.33 -7.41 -2.85
CA LYS A 247 -11.46 -8.24 -2.42
C LYS A 247 -11.52 -8.36 -0.90
N GLU A 248 -10.36 -8.38 -0.24
CA GLU A 248 -10.24 -8.68 1.19
C GLU A 248 -10.18 -7.43 2.07
N SER A 249 -9.91 -6.25 1.49
CA SER A 249 -9.74 -5.00 2.25
C SER A 249 -11.05 -4.29 2.60
N GLY A 250 -12.18 -4.72 2.02
CA GLY A 250 -13.51 -4.26 2.42
C GLY A 250 -13.65 -2.73 2.53
N PRO A 251 -13.90 -2.18 3.74
CA PRO A 251 -14.13 -0.75 3.96
C PRO A 251 -12.88 0.13 3.85
N MET A 252 -11.69 -0.46 3.78
CA MET A 252 -10.41 0.27 3.73
C MET A 252 -10.06 0.79 2.34
N ILE A 253 -10.95 0.56 1.37
CA ILE A 253 -10.75 0.94 -0.03
C ILE A 253 -11.32 2.33 -0.24
N ASN A 254 -10.47 3.25 -0.67
CA ASN A 254 -10.86 4.58 -1.07
C ASN A 254 -11.04 4.61 -2.59
N VAL A 255 -12.12 5.22 -3.06
CA VAL A 255 -12.48 5.27 -4.50
C VAL A 255 -12.43 6.71 -4.98
N TYR A 256 -11.68 6.97 -6.04
CA TYR A 256 -11.54 8.28 -6.68
C TYR A 256 -12.03 8.19 -8.13
N GLN A 257 -12.80 9.20 -8.54
CA GLN A 257 -13.16 9.37 -9.95
C GLN A 257 -12.07 10.21 -10.60
N LEU A 258 -11.60 9.75 -11.75
CA LEU A 258 -10.66 10.48 -12.59
C LEU A 258 -11.45 11.11 -13.75
N ASP A 259 -11.07 12.32 -14.14
CA ASP A 259 -11.73 13.12 -15.18
C ASP A 259 -11.09 12.93 -16.57
#